data_AF-A0A832ZNC6-F1
#
_entry.id   AF-A0A832ZNC6-F1
#
_cell.length_a   1.000
_cell.length_b   1.000
_cell.length_c   1.000
_cell.angle_alpha   90.00
_cell.angle_beta   90.00
_cell.angle_gamma   90.00
#
_symmetry.space_group_name_H-M   'P 1'
#
loop_
_entity.id
_entity.type
_entity.pdbx_description
1 polymer ?
#
loop_
_entity_poly.entity_id
_entity_poly.type
_entity_poly.pdbx_seq_one_letter_code
_entity_poly.pdbx_strand_id
1 'polypeptide(L)'
;MIDISGIRELWIKGHYRALIMPTKEDNTVIVSLDIFSQKWKFKIEDETRINDIKLVYARFKPEEIGLNNTVNSIERVEIVGAIGSNFTQTISARIWIKVLKSEVLEEDLKLIHEKLMKLIS
;
A
#
# COMPACT_ATOMS: atom_id res chain seq x y z
N MET A 1 5.92 -14.32 11.14
CA MET A 1 5.20 -13.11 11.58
C MET A 1 5.86 -12.66 12.87
N ILE A 2 6.45 -11.48 12.87
CA ILE A 2 6.99 -10.85 14.08
C ILE A 2 5.91 -9.89 14.58
N ASP A 3 5.56 -9.99 15.86
CA ASP A 3 4.57 -9.14 16.52
C ASP A 3 5.27 -8.21 17.51
N ILE A 4 5.25 -6.91 17.22
CA ILE A 4 5.73 -5.87 18.12
C ILE A 4 4.56 -4.91 18.33
N SER A 5 3.97 -4.93 19.51
CA SER A 5 2.83 -4.07 19.87
C SER A 5 1.61 -4.21 18.93
N GLY A 6 1.35 -5.42 18.40
CA GLY A 6 0.25 -5.70 17.48
C GLY A 6 0.56 -5.39 16.02
N ILE A 7 1.72 -4.81 15.71
CA ILE A 7 2.19 -4.62 14.33
C ILE A 7 2.70 -5.95 13.82
N ARG A 8 2.12 -6.42 12.71
CA ARG A 8 2.49 -7.68 12.06
C ARG A 8 3.24 -7.43 10.76
N GLU A 9 4.29 -8.19 10.54
CA GLU A 9 5.05 -8.17 9.29
C GLU A 9 4.78 -9.42 8.45
N LEU A 10 4.47 -9.19 7.17
CA LEU A 10 4.29 -10.21 6.14
C LEU A 10 5.30 -9.99 5.01
N TRP A 11 5.98 -11.07 4.61
CA TRP A 11 6.87 -11.08 3.45
C TRP A 11 6.16 -11.68 2.23
N ILE A 12 6.20 -10.97 1.10
CA ILE A 12 5.59 -11.35 -0.17
C ILE A 12 6.71 -11.59 -1.19
N LYS A 13 6.69 -12.76 -1.83
CA LYS A 13 7.71 -13.21 -2.81
C LYS A 13 9.15 -13.19 -2.27
N GLY A 14 9.33 -13.17 -0.95
CA GLY A 14 10.62 -13.18 -0.28
C GLY A 14 11.38 -11.84 -0.26
N HIS A 15 10.83 -10.75 -0.81
CA HIS A 15 11.53 -9.45 -0.87
C HIS A 15 10.63 -8.21 -0.81
N TYR A 16 9.31 -8.34 -0.93
CA TYR A 16 8.38 -7.26 -0.64
C TYR A 16 7.83 -7.43 0.77
N ARG A 17 7.62 -6.34 1.49
CA ARG A 17 7.09 -6.36 2.84
C ARG A 17 5.73 -5.68 2.92
N ALA A 18 4.85 -6.23 3.74
CA ALA A 18 3.66 -5.55 4.22
C ALA A 18 3.74 -5.40 5.75
N LEU A 19 3.68 -4.17 6.23
CA LEU A 19 3.52 -3.86 7.65
C LEU A 19 2.05 -3.62 7.93
N ILE A 20 1.45 -4.48 8.75
CA ILE A 20 0.03 -4.46 9.11
C ILE A 20 -0.07 -3.81 10.49
N MET A 21 -0.58 -2.60 10.54
CA MET A 21 -0.69 -1.80 11.75
C MET A 21 -2.15 -1.71 12.18
N PRO A 22 -2.55 -2.31 13.32
CA PRO A 22 -3.91 -2.17 13.82
C PRO A 22 -4.17 -0.72 14.22
N THR A 23 -5.35 -0.22 13.88
CA THR A 23 -5.84 1.05 14.42
C THR A 23 -6.65 0.79 15.68
N LYS A 24 -6.83 1.82 16.52
CA LYS A 24 -7.61 1.70 17.76
C LYS A 24 -9.11 1.60 17.52
N GLU A 25 -9.57 1.79 16.28
CA GLU A 25 -10.98 1.91 15.91
C GLU A 25 -11.38 0.81 14.91
N ASP A 26 -12.62 0.32 15.04
CA ASP A 26 -13.41 -0.35 13.99
C ASP A 26 -12.80 -1.54 13.24
N ASN A 27 -11.94 -2.33 13.90
CA ASN A 27 -11.30 -3.50 13.29
C ASN A 27 -10.56 -3.16 11.97
N THR A 28 -10.11 -1.90 11.86
CA THR A 28 -9.40 -1.40 10.69
C THR A 28 -7.90 -1.54 10.92
N VAL A 29 -7.21 -2.02 9.88
CA VAL A 29 -5.75 -2.03 9.82
C VAL A 29 -5.28 -1.08 8.72
N ILE A 30 -4.16 -0.42 8.98
CA ILE A 30 -3.41 0.31 7.96
C ILE A 30 -2.26 -0.57 7.53
N VAL A 31 -2.18 -0.83 6.24
CA VAL A 31 -1.10 -1.64 5.65
C VAL A 31 -0.17 -0.74 4.87
N SER A 32 1.11 -0.74 5.26
CA SER A 32 2.20 -0.18 4.46
C SER A 32 2.80 -1.31 3.64
N LEU A 33 2.52 -1.31 2.34
CA LEU A 33 2.91 -2.36 1.40
C LEU A 33 4.00 -1.85 0.47
N ASP A 34 5.09 -2.59 0.36
CA ASP A 34 6.14 -2.31 -0.60
C ASP A 34 5.64 -2.64 -2.01
N ILE A 35 5.70 -1.65 -2.90
CA ILE A 35 5.46 -1.80 -4.33
C ILE A 35 6.49 -0.93 -5.05
N PHE A 36 7.16 -1.46 -6.06
CA PHE A 36 8.28 -0.72 -6.68
C PHE A 36 8.15 -0.62 -8.19
N SER A 37 8.35 0.59 -8.72
CA SER A 37 8.49 0.87 -10.15
C SER A 37 9.43 2.06 -10.36
N GLN A 38 10.23 2.02 -11.43
CA GLN A 38 11.14 3.11 -11.81
C GLN A 38 10.42 4.28 -12.50
N LYS A 39 9.10 4.36 -12.36
CA LYS A 39 8.25 5.40 -12.96
C LYS A 39 7.17 5.83 -11.98
N TRP A 40 6.73 7.08 -12.14
CA TRP A 40 5.50 7.62 -11.55
C TRP A 40 4.61 8.07 -12.71
N LYS A 41 3.39 7.54 -12.78
CA LYS A 41 2.44 7.82 -13.88
C LYS A 41 1.09 8.35 -13.40
N PHE A 42 0.95 8.58 -12.10
CA PHE A 42 -0.30 9.01 -11.50
C PHE A 42 -0.36 10.54 -11.39
N LYS A 43 -1.57 11.08 -11.34
CA LYS A 43 -1.78 12.49 -10.98
C LYS A 43 -1.32 12.69 -9.53
N ILE A 44 -0.50 13.71 -9.31
CA ILE A 44 -0.08 14.11 -7.97
C ILE A 44 -1.24 14.85 -7.31
N GLU A 45 -1.73 14.33 -6.19
CA GLU A 45 -2.79 14.96 -5.39
C GLU A 45 -2.24 15.69 -4.17
N ASP A 46 -1.11 15.23 -3.66
CA ASP A 46 -0.45 15.80 -2.50
C ASP A 46 1.06 15.60 -2.63
N GLU A 47 1.84 16.45 -1.95
CA GLU A 47 3.28 16.35 -1.94
C GLU A 47 3.90 16.86 -0.63
N THR A 48 5.02 16.25 -0.26
CA THR A 48 5.86 16.71 0.83
C THR A 48 7.31 16.71 0.38
N ARG A 49 8.06 17.73 0.77
CA ARG A 49 9.46 17.87 0.39
C ARG A 49 10.37 17.56 1.55
N ILE A 50 11.36 16.71 1.32
CA ILE A 50 12.44 16.40 2.24
C ILE A 50 13.73 16.66 1.48
N ASN A 51 14.41 17.77 1.78
CA ASN A 51 15.56 18.27 1.03
C ASN A 51 15.23 18.46 -0.47
N ASP A 52 15.95 17.75 -1.34
CA ASP A 52 15.81 17.77 -2.79
C ASP A 52 14.81 16.72 -3.32
N ILE A 53 14.27 15.86 -2.45
CA ILE A 53 13.33 14.79 -2.80
C ILE A 53 11.90 15.24 -2.51
N LYS A 54 11.02 15.05 -3.49
CA LYS A 54 9.57 15.21 -3.35
C LYS A 54 8.92 13.85 -3.16
N LEU A 55 8.30 13.63 -2.01
CA LEU A 55 7.34 12.55 -1.82
C LEU A 55 6.00 12.99 -2.41
N VAL A 56 5.44 12.17 -3.29
CA VAL A 56 4.19 12.44 -4.00
C VAL A 56 3.16 11.37 -3.69
N TYR A 57 1.89 11.77 -3.67
CA TYR A 57 0.79 10.90 -3.29
C TYR A 57 -0.31 10.94 -4.35
N ALA A 58 -0.87 9.77 -4.66
CA ALA A 58 -2.07 9.61 -5.48
C ALA A 58 -3.07 8.74 -4.72
N ARG A 59 -4.33 9.17 -4.64
CA ARG A 59 -5.36 8.50 -3.83
C ARG A 59 -6.36 7.85 -4.77
N PHE A 60 -6.78 6.65 -4.40
CA PHE A 60 -7.68 5.85 -5.20
C PHE A 60 -8.78 5.28 -4.33
N LYS A 61 -9.98 5.24 -4.90
CA LYS A 61 -11.01 4.32 -4.43
C LYS A 61 -10.65 2.91 -4.89
N PRO A 62 -10.96 1.87 -4.10
CA PRO A 62 -10.62 0.49 -4.45
C PRO A 62 -11.11 0.07 -5.84
N GLU A 63 -12.31 0.48 -6.24
CA GLU A 63 -12.92 0.17 -7.53
C GLU A 63 -12.16 0.76 -8.73
N GLU A 64 -11.52 1.92 -8.57
CA GLU A 64 -10.77 2.60 -9.64
C GLU A 64 -9.52 1.83 -10.05
N ILE A 65 -8.97 1.04 -9.13
CA ILE A 65 -7.76 0.24 -9.29
C ILE A 65 -8.05 -1.27 -9.19
N GLY A 66 -9.33 -1.65 -9.28
CA GLY A 66 -9.78 -3.04 -9.34
C GLY A 66 -9.50 -3.86 -8.08
N LEU A 67 -9.51 -3.25 -6.88
CA LEU A 67 -9.28 -3.90 -5.60
C LEU A 67 -10.58 -4.26 -4.83
N ASN A 68 -11.75 -4.14 -5.46
CA ASN A 68 -13.06 -4.41 -4.87
C ASN A 68 -13.43 -5.90 -4.70
N ASN A 69 -12.52 -6.83 -5.02
CA ASN A 69 -12.77 -8.28 -5.02
C ASN A 69 -12.04 -9.02 -3.88
N THR A 70 -11.61 -8.30 -2.86
CA THR A 70 -11.00 -8.84 -1.63
C THR A 70 -12.09 -9.23 -0.65
N VAL A 71 -11.79 -10.18 0.25
CA VAL A 71 -12.76 -10.58 1.28
C VAL A 71 -12.87 -9.50 2.35
N ASN A 72 -11.74 -8.96 2.78
CA ASN A 72 -11.68 -7.80 3.65
C ASN A 72 -11.94 -6.53 2.85
N SER A 73 -12.75 -5.62 3.40
CA SER A 73 -13.14 -4.42 2.68
C SER A 73 -12.01 -3.41 2.69
N ILE A 74 -11.56 -2.99 1.51
CA ILE A 74 -10.60 -1.90 1.37
C ILE A 74 -11.39 -0.60 1.34
N GLU A 75 -11.03 0.35 2.19
CA GLU A 75 -11.72 1.64 2.27
C GLU A 75 -11.01 2.72 1.45
N ARG A 76 -9.68 2.65 1.41
CA ARG A 76 -8.83 3.65 0.75
C ARG A 76 -7.50 3.05 0.34
N VAL A 77 -6.99 3.49 -0.80
CA VAL A 77 -5.61 3.23 -1.23
C VAL A 77 -4.91 4.55 -1.54
N GLU A 78 -3.66 4.66 -1.09
CA GLU A 78 -2.78 5.78 -1.40
C GLU A 78 -1.46 5.21 -1.94
N ILE A 79 -1.12 5.55 -3.19
CA ILE A 79 0.15 5.19 -3.80
C ILE A 79 1.14 6.32 -3.52
N VAL A 80 2.35 5.93 -3.10
CA VAL A 80 3.42 6.85 -2.71
C VAL A 80 4.57 6.74 -3.69
N GLY A 81 5.03 7.88 -4.18
CA GLY A 81 6.18 7.99 -5.06
C GLY A 81 7.25 8.91 -4.48
N ALA A 82 8.44 8.82 -5.07
CA ALA A 82 9.56 9.70 -4.77
C ALA A 82 10.13 10.26 -6.08
N ILE A 83 10.25 11.58 -6.14
CA ILE A 83 10.76 12.31 -7.30
C ILE A 83 11.96 13.14 -6.84
N GLY A 84 13.13 12.84 -7.41
CA GLY A 84 14.36 13.60 -7.23
C GLY A 84 14.88 14.14 -8.57
N SER A 85 16.08 14.73 -8.55
CA SER A 85 16.71 15.30 -9.76
C SER A 85 16.90 14.28 -10.89
N ASN A 86 17.23 13.04 -10.54
CA ASN A 86 17.60 11.98 -11.50
C ASN A 86 16.72 10.73 -11.41
N PHE A 87 15.62 10.77 -10.66
CA PHE A 87 14.74 9.62 -10.50
C PHE A 87 13.29 10.02 -10.27
N THR A 88 12.39 9.16 -10.72
CA THR A 88 10.95 9.29 -10.52
C THR A 88 10.41 7.89 -10.29
N GLN A 89 10.04 7.55 -9.06
CA GLN A 89 9.78 6.16 -8.66
C GLN A 89 8.46 6.06 -7.90
N THR A 90 7.81 4.90 -8.04
CA THR A 90 6.73 4.46 -7.13
C THR A 90 7.36 3.52 -6.10
N ILE A 91 7.09 3.71 -4.81
CA ILE A 91 7.84 3.04 -3.73
C ILE A 91 6.98 2.30 -2.70
N SER A 92 5.71 2.68 -2.52
CA SER A 92 4.85 2.02 -1.53
C SER A 92 3.37 2.32 -1.80
N ALA A 93 2.50 1.47 -1.25
CA ALA A 93 1.09 1.75 -1.09
C ALA A 93 0.71 1.74 0.39
N ARG A 94 -0.12 2.69 0.79
CA ARG A 94 -0.82 2.68 2.07
C ARG A 94 -2.28 2.30 1.84
N ILE A 95 -2.74 1.29 2.55
CA ILE A 95 -4.06 0.69 2.33
C ILE A 95 -4.80 0.62 3.66
N TRP A 96 -6.02 1.13 3.68
CA TRP A 96 -6.93 1.01 4.82
C TRP A 96 -7.86 -0.17 4.58
N ILE A 97 -7.79 -1.17 5.46
CA ILE A 97 -8.54 -2.41 5.32
C ILE A 97 -9.39 -2.60 6.57
N LYS A 98 -10.71 -2.63 6.39
CA LYS A 98 -11.64 -3.10 7.40
C LYS A 98 -11.62 -4.62 7.42
N VAL A 99 -11.09 -5.18 8.50
CA VAL A 99 -10.94 -6.62 8.64
C VAL A 99 -12.30 -7.23 8.94
N LEU A 100 -12.81 -8.05 8.03
CA LEU A 100 -14.03 -8.85 8.22
C LEU A 100 -13.69 -10.28 8.61
N LYS A 101 -12.57 -10.80 8.09
CA LYS A 101 -12.05 -12.15 8.32
C LYS A 101 -10.53 -12.12 8.40
N SER A 102 -10.00 -12.26 9.61
CA SER A 102 -8.57 -12.17 9.87
C SER A 102 -7.75 -13.28 9.20
N GLU A 103 -8.35 -14.45 9.03
CA GLU A 103 -7.75 -15.68 8.52
C GLU A 103 -7.45 -15.65 7.02
N VAL A 104 -8.06 -14.71 6.27
CA VAL A 104 -7.82 -14.52 4.82
C VAL A 104 -7.08 -13.21 4.51
N LEU A 105 -6.65 -12.47 5.53
CA LEU A 105 -5.99 -11.17 5.34
C LEU A 105 -4.66 -11.32 4.60
N GLU A 106 -3.92 -12.39 4.85
CA GLU A 106 -2.64 -12.63 4.16
C GLU A 106 -2.86 -12.89 2.66
N GLU A 107 -3.86 -13.68 2.29
CA GLU A 107 -4.24 -13.96 0.91
C GLU A 107 -4.73 -12.68 0.20
N ASP A 108 -5.55 -11.88 0.87
CA ASP A 108 -5.99 -10.58 0.35
C ASP A 108 -4.78 -9.66 0.08
N LEU A 109 -3.81 -9.59 0.98
CA LEU A 109 -2.60 -8.78 0.80
C LEU A 109 -1.73 -9.25 -0.37
N LYS A 110 -1.59 -10.56 -0.57
CA LYS A 110 -0.89 -11.11 -1.74
C LYS A 110 -1.61 -10.73 -3.03
N LEU A 111 -2.95 -10.84 -3.07
CA LEU A 111 -3.76 -10.44 -4.23
C LEU A 111 -3.66 -8.94 -4.52
N ILE A 112 -3.76 -8.10 -3.48
CA ILE A 112 -3.62 -6.64 -3.60
C ILE A 112 -2.25 -6.29 -4.16
N HIS A 113 -1.19 -6.88 -3.62
CA HIS A 113 0.17 -6.67 -4.11
C HIS A 113 0.31 -7.03 -5.60
N GLU A 114 -0.22 -8.18 -6.05
CA GLU A 114 -0.17 -8.54 -7.46
C GLU A 114 -0.89 -7.54 -8.37
N LYS A 115 -2.05 -7.03 -7.94
CA LYS A 115 -2.82 -6.05 -8.70
C LYS A 115 -2.11 -4.70 -8.75
N LEU A 116 -1.55 -4.24 -7.63
CA LEU A 116 -0.80 -3.00 -7.58
C LEU A 116 0.48 -3.08 -8.40
N MET A 117 1.21 -4.19 -8.36
CA MET A 117 2.39 -4.38 -9.21
C MET A 117 2.04 -4.29 -10.70
N LYS A 118 0.93 -4.90 -11.14
CA LYS A 118 0.41 -4.75 -12.52
C LYS A 118 0.04 -3.30 -12.84
N LEU A 119 -0.57 -2.59 -11.87
CA LEU A 119 -0.96 -1.19 -12.03
C LEU A 119 0.26 -0.28 -12.19
N ILE A 120 1.35 -0.50 -11.45
CA ILE A 120 2.52 0.41 -11.45
C ILE A 120 3.61 0.04 -12.46
N SER A 121 3.50 -1.14 -13.08
CA SER A 121 4.40 -1.58 -14.16
C SER A 121 4.29 -0.69 -15.41
#